data_AF-A0A930REA5-F1
#
_entry.id   AF-A0A930REA5-F1
#
_cell.length_a   1.000
_cell.length_b   1.000
_cell.length_c   1.000
_cell.angle_alpha   90.00
_cell.angle_beta   90.00
_cell.angle_gamma   90.00
#
_symmetry.space_group_name_H-M   'P 1'
#
loop_
_entity.id
_entity.type
_entity.pdbx_description
1 polymer ?
#
loop_
_entity_poly.entity_id
_entity_poly.type
_entity_poly.pdbx_seq_one_letter_code
_entity_poly.pdbx_strand_id
1 'polypeptide(L)'
;PYWIFALTVLGGVAAGAVGVTDIPSVLLASFALFAAAAAAETYRRHQIGVGGLLAHVGTGMALLAFILSGSGSQTTSVDLTPDVPQEVYGHTVVYRGQNFADSGKEKSYRYEVDGTPAEAVTKLRGSGEDAAREPAIARSLAGDLYIAPTPTTAEHDEMILRRGRTVMGINDYAYRYEGISFEPQGGGKTLVTAQIELTDGEAVDTVEPTILATDTGGTSRPIDVMDGKFRIRLTGVSADERDIRLEILPSLAEEMAMPVTASISTKPGISLLWLACVLVTIGGLVAARQTVSPAKGGDAEDPLGKKS
;
A
#
# COMPACT_ATOMS: atom_id res chain seq x y z
N PRO A 1 19.67 -39.58 11.58
CA PRO A 1 18.64 -40.65 11.48
C PRO A 1 18.05 -40.67 10.07
N TYR A 2 17.60 -41.81 9.55
CA TYR A 2 17.04 -41.90 8.19
C TYR A 2 15.80 -41.02 7.99
N TRP A 3 15.01 -40.79 9.04
CA TRP A 3 13.81 -39.95 8.98
C TRP A 3 14.12 -38.46 8.74
N ILE A 4 15.30 -37.98 9.16
CA ILE A 4 15.73 -36.60 8.86
C ILE A 4 15.93 -36.43 7.36
N PHE A 5 16.65 -37.38 6.74
CA PHE A 5 16.86 -37.37 5.29
C PHE A 5 15.54 -37.46 4.52
N ALA A 6 14.62 -38.32 4.97
CA ALA A 6 13.28 -38.41 4.38
C ALA A 6 12.52 -37.08 4.43
N LEU A 7 12.55 -36.36 5.56
CA LEU A 7 11.92 -35.04 5.69
C LEU A 7 12.62 -33.97 4.83
N THR A 8 13.94 -34.01 4.72
CA THR A 8 14.69 -33.10 3.83
C THR A 8 14.27 -33.28 2.37
N VAL A 9 14.22 -34.52 1.88
CA VAL A 9 13.77 -34.82 0.51
C VAL A 9 12.31 -34.43 0.33
N LEU A 10 11.46 -34.69 1.32
CA LEU A 10 10.05 -34.29 1.29
C LEU A 10 9.89 -32.77 1.09
N GLY A 11 10.78 -31.95 1.66
CA GLY A 11 10.72 -30.49 1.52
C GLY A 11 10.87 -30.05 0.07
N GLY A 12 11.88 -30.59 -0.62
CA GLY A 12 12.09 -30.32 -2.04
C GLY A 12 10.97 -30.87 -2.93
N VAL A 13 10.48 -32.09 -2.64
CA VAL A 13 9.36 -32.70 -3.38
C VAL A 13 8.07 -31.89 -3.20
N ALA A 14 7.77 -31.45 -1.98
CA ALA A 14 6.58 -30.64 -1.69
C ALA A 14 6.64 -29.27 -2.37
N ALA A 15 7.82 -28.62 -2.39
CA ALA A 15 8.01 -27.38 -3.14
C ALA A 15 7.71 -27.58 -4.64
N GLY A 16 8.29 -28.62 -5.24
CA GLY A 16 8.01 -28.96 -6.64
C GLY A 16 6.54 -29.26 -6.93
N ALA A 17 5.85 -29.94 -6.01
CA ALA A 17 4.43 -30.28 -6.15
C ALA A 17 3.50 -29.05 -6.17
N VAL A 18 3.90 -27.94 -5.55
CA VAL A 18 3.16 -26.67 -5.54
C VAL A 18 3.59 -25.74 -6.69
N GLY A 19 4.40 -26.26 -7.62
CA GLY A 19 4.83 -25.52 -8.81
C GLY A 19 6.10 -24.66 -8.60
N VAL A 20 6.79 -24.82 -7.47
CA VAL A 20 8.06 -24.14 -7.23
C VAL A 20 9.17 -24.87 -7.97
N THR A 21 9.65 -24.30 -9.07
CA THR A 21 10.64 -24.93 -9.94
C THR A 21 12.04 -24.33 -9.84
N ASP A 22 12.21 -23.19 -9.18
CA ASP A 22 13.52 -22.58 -9.04
C ASP A 22 14.39 -23.33 -8.02
N ILE A 23 15.62 -23.64 -8.43
CA ILE A 23 16.57 -24.43 -7.64
C ILE A 23 16.79 -23.83 -6.23
N PRO A 24 16.98 -22.50 -6.06
CA PRO A 24 17.16 -21.91 -4.74
C PRO A 24 16.00 -22.19 -3.79
N SER A 25 14.75 -22.02 -4.22
CA SER A 25 13.58 -22.26 -3.36
C SER A 25 13.39 -23.74 -3.03
N VAL A 26 13.64 -24.65 -3.96
CA VAL A 26 13.58 -26.11 -3.69
C VAL A 26 14.63 -26.52 -2.65
N LEU A 27 15.86 -26.00 -2.77
CA LEU A 27 16.92 -26.23 -1.79
C LEU A 27 16.56 -25.61 -0.43
N LEU A 28 15.98 -24.42 -0.42
CA LEU A 28 15.57 -23.74 0.79
C LEU A 28 14.45 -24.48 1.52
N ALA A 29 13.46 -25.03 0.80
CA ALA A 29 12.42 -25.88 1.39
C ALA A 29 12.98 -27.16 1.99
N SER A 30 13.93 -27.80 1.29
CA SER A 30 14.63 -28.98 1.79
C SER A 30 15.41 -28.66 3.07
N PHE A 31 16.13 -27.54 3.08
CA PHE A 31 16.88 -27.06 4.24
C PHE A 31 15.96 -26.68 5.41
N ALA A 32 14.81 -26.09 5.15
CA ALA A 32 13.83 -25.74 6.18
C ALA A 32 13.33 -26.98 6.95
N LEU A 33 12.97 -28.04 6.24
CA LEU A 33 12.57 -29.31 6.87
C LEU A 33 13.75 -30.04 7.52
N PHE A 34 14.94 -29.97 6.92
CA PHE A 34 16.16 -30.45 7.57
C PHE A 34 16.40 -29.76 8.92
N ALA A 35 16.32 -28.43 8.98
CA ALA A 35 16.57 -27.66 10.20
C ALA A 35 15.56 -28.01 11.31
N ALA A 36 14.27 -28.12 10.96
CA ALA A 36 13.23 -28.54 11.91
C ALA A 36 13.45 -29.98 12.41
N ALA A 37 13.77 -30.91 11.50
CA ALA A 37 14.03 -32.31 11.83
C ALA A 37 15.29 -32.48 12.69
N ALA A 38 16.37 -31.78 12.36
CA ALA A 38 17.60 -31.78 13.12
C ALA A 38 17.39 -31.21 14.52
N ALA A 39 16.61 -30.13 14.67
CA ALA A 39 16.26 -29.59 15.97
C ALA A 39 15.45 -30.58 16.81
N ALA A 40 14.44 -31.25 16.22
CA ALA A 40 13.66 -32.28 16.90
C ALA A 40 14.52 -33.46 17.38
N GLU A 41 15.46 -33.93 16.56
CA GLU A 41 16.40 -34.99 16.95
C GLU A 41 17.34 -34.53 18.07
N THR A 42 17.85 -33.30 17.98
CA THR A 42 18.78 -32.74 18.98
C THR A 42 18.07 -32.53 20.32
N TYR A 43 16.80 -32.13 20.31
CA TYR A 43 15.95 -32.06 21.49
C TYR A 43 15.69 -33.45 22.08
N ARG A 44 15.40 -34.45 21.24
CA ARG A 44 15.20 -35.85 21.66
C ARG A 44 16.44 -36.45 22.32
N ARG A 45 17.63 -35.99 21.91
CA ARG A 45 18.93 -36.36 22.52
C ARG A 45 19.29 -35.51 23.74
N HIS A 46 18.40 -34.63 24.19
CA HIS A 46 18.61 -33.70 25.31
C HIS A 46 19.82 -32.76 25.13
N GLN A 47 20.22 -32.48 23.90
CA GLN A 47 21.34 -31.59 23.59
C GLN A 47 20.92 -30.12 23.45
N ILE A 48 19.62 -29.86 23.26
CA ILE A 48 19.01 -28.52 23.32
C ILE A 48 17.75 -28.56 24.19
N GLY A 49 17.43 -27.42 24.80
CA GLY A 49 16.17 -27.22 25.52
C GLY A 49 15.00 -26.92 24.58
N VAL A 50 13.79 -26.86 25.16
CA VAL A 50 12.54 -26.53 24.43
C VAL A 50 12.65 -25.18 23.69
N GLY A 51 13.37 -24.20 24.26
CA GLY A 51 13.57 -22.91 23.58
C GLY A 51 14.35 -23.05 22.28
N GLY A 52 15.42 -23.87 22.29
CA GLY A 52 16.20 -24.17 21.08
C GLY A 52 15.38 -24.91 20.03
N LEU A 53 14.51 -25.84 20.44
CA LEU A 53 13.59 -26.53 19.55
C LEU A 53 12.63 -25.55 18.86
N LEU A 54 11.91 -24.74 19.65
CA LEU A 54 10.94 -23.78 19.14
C LEU A 54 11.59 -22.76 18.19
N ALA A 55 12.78 -22.28 18.51
CA ALA A 55 13.49 -21.33 17.67
C ALA A 55 13.84 -21.92 16.29
N HIS A 56 14.39 -23.13 16.24
CA HIS A 56 14.79 -23.73 14.96
C HIS A 56 13.60 -24.21 14.13
N VAL A 57 12.54 -24.74 14.77
CA VAL A 57 11.29 -25.07 14.08
C VAL A 57 10.64 -23.79 13.52
N GLY A 58 10.62 -22.71 14.31
CA GLY A 58 10.18 -21.40 13.85
C GLY A 58 10.97 -20.90 12.65
N THR A 59 12.30 -20.99 12.67
CA THR A 59 13.14 -20.63 11.53
C THR A 59 12.82 -21.46 10.29
N GLY A 60 12.70 -22.78 10.41
CA GLY A 60 12.30 -23.63 9.28
C GLY A 60 10.94 -23.24 8.71
N MET A 61 9.97 -22.94 9.58
CA MET A 61 8.64 -22.48 9.19
C MET A 61 8.67 -21.11 8.49
N ALA A 62 9.51 -20.18 8.94
CA ALA A 62 9.69 -18.87 8.29
C ALA A 62 10.25 -19.03 6.86
N LEU A 63 11.22 -19.93 6.68
CA LEU A 63 11.79 -20.22 5.35
C LEU A 63 10.73 -20.79 4.39
N LEU A 64 9.89 -21.71 4.86
CA LEU A 64 8.77 -22.22 4.06
C LEU A 64 7.75 -21.12 3.74
N ALA A 65 7.44 -20.26 4.71
CA ALA A 65 6.53 -19.13 4.51
C ALA A 65 7.04 -18.14 3.45
N PHE A 66 8.35 -17.85 3.42
CA PHE A 66 8.95 -17.01 2.37
C PHE A 66 8.81 -17.62 0.98
N ILE A 67 9.03 -18.94 0.85
CA ILE A 67 8.88 -19.64 -0.43
C ILE A 67 7.42 -19.58 -0.88
N LEU A 68 6.49 -19.92 0.00
CA LEU A 68 5.05 -19.86 -0.30
C LEU A 68 4.63 -18.45 -0.71
N SER A 69 5.01 -17.43 0.05
CA SER A 69 4.66 -16.05 -0.27
C SER A 69 5.31 -15.56 -1.56
N GLY A 70 6.55 -15.96 -1.85
CA GLY A 70 7.27 -15.51 -3.05
C GLY A 70 6.77 -16.17 -4.33
N SER A 71 6.63 -17.50 -4.31
CA SER A 71 6.30 -18.30 -5.50
C SER A 71 4.80 -18.52 -5.70
N GLY A 72 4.02 -18.51 -4.60
CA GLY A 72 2.57 -18.72 -4.64
C GLY A 72 1.77 -17.43 -4.84
N SER A 73 2.43 -16.28 -4.99
CA SER A 73 1.74 -15.01 -5.23
C SER A 73 1.17 -14.95 -6.65
N GLN A 74 -0.09 -14.57 -6.77
CA GLN A 74 -0.73 -14.29 -8.06
C GLN A 74 -1.15 -12.82 -8.11
N THR A 75 -1.18 -12.20 -9.29
CA THR A 75 -1.61 -10.81 -9.47
C THR A 75 -2.39 -10.67 -10.76
N THR A 76 -3.54 -10.02 -10.68
CA THR A 76 -4.37 -9.68 -11.85
C THR A 76 -4.83 -8.23 -11.75
N SER A 77 -5.04 -7.58 -12.89
CA SER A 77 -5.63 -6.24 -12.94
C SER A 77 -7.11 -6.35 -13.28
N VAL A 78 -7.95 -5.67 -12.52
CA VAL A 78 -9.41 -5.78 -12.63
C VAL A 78 -10.03 -4.40 -12.55
N ASP A 79 -10.97 -4.13 -13.45
CA ASP A 79 -11.78 -2.92 -13.42
C ASP A 79 -12.98 -3.11 -12.49
N LEU A 80 -12.96 -2.41 -11.37
CA LEU A 80 -13.97 -2.47 -10.33
C LEU A 80 -14.96 -1.33 -10.51
N THR A 81 -16.20 -1.67 -10.85
CA THR A 81 -17.32 -0.72 -10.88
C THR A 81 -17.94 -0.64 -9.48
N PRO A 82 -18.34 0.54 -8.98
CA PRO A 82 -18.95 0.66 -7.66
C PRO A 82 -20.17 -0.24 -7.49
N ASP A 83 -20.29 -0.86 -6.32
CA ASP A 83 -21.37 -1.73 -5.88
C ASP A 83 -21.65 -2.96 -6.75
N VAL A 84 -20.73 -3.30 -7.67
CA VAL A 84 -20.78 -4.53 -8.46
C VAL A 84 -19.84 -5.57 -7.85
N PRO A 85 -20.36 -6.70 -7.32
CA PRO A 85 -19.52 -7.78 -6.82
C PRO A 85 -18.73 -8.47 -7.94
N GLN A 86 -17.47 -8.78 -7.66
CA GLN A 86 -16.59 -9.52 -8.57
C GLN A 86 -15.84 -10.64 -7.86
N GLU A 87 -15.78 -11.81 -8.50
CA GLU A 87 -15.10 -12.99 -7.98
C GLU A 87 -13.64 -13.01 -8.42
N VAL A 88 -12.71 -12.92 -7.46
CA VAL A 88 -11.27 -12.89 -7.74
C VAL A 88 -10.54 -13.80 -6.75
N TYR A 89 -9.84 -14.82 -7.28
CA TYR A 89 -9.12 -15.83 -6.50
C TYR A 89 -9.95 -16.53 -5.41
N GLY A 90 -11.26 -16.70 -5.64
CA GLY A 90 -12.17 -17.33 -4.68
C GLY A 90 -12.70 -16.40 -3.58
N HIS A 91 -12.47 -15.10 -3.71
CA HIS A 91 -13.03 -14.05 -2.86
C HIS A 91 -14.03 -13.19 -3.63
N THR A 92 -15.11 -12.80 -2.97
CA THR A 92 -16.05 -11.79 -3.48
C THR A 92 -15.55 -10.40 -3.10
N VAL A 93 -15.13 -9.61 -4.09
CA VAL A 93 -14.65 -8.23 -3.90
C VAL A 93 -15.70 -7.25 -4.40
N VAL A 94 -16.09 -6.29 -3.57
CA VAL A 94 -17.01 -5.20 -3.92
C VAL A 94 -16.31 -3.86 -3.68
N TYR A 95 -16.24 -3.01 -4.70
CA TYR A 95 -15.76 -1.64 -4.56
C TYR A 95 -16.89 -0.70 -4.15
N ARG A 96 -16.69 0.10 -3.09
CA ARG A 96 -17.71 0.99 -2.50
C ARG A 96 -17.46 2.47 -2.81
N GLY A 97 -16.72 2.74 -3.88
CA GLY A 97 -16.30 4.07 -4.26
C GLY A 97 -15.07 4.56 -3.49
N GLN A 98 -14.61 5.75 -3.87
CA GLN A 98 -13.52 6.44 -3.21
C GLN A 98 -14.03 7.54 -2.28
N ASN A 99 -13.22 7.93 -1.31
CA ASN A 99 -13.48 9.01 -0.39
C ASN A 99 -12.28 9.95 -0.35
N PHE A 100 -12.53 11.26 -0.30
CA PHE A 100 -11.48 12.27 -0.18
C PHE A 100 -11.48 12.81 1.24
N ALA A 101 -10.32 12.81 1.90
CA ALA A 101 -10.23 13.37 3.23
C ALA A 101 -10.45 14.89 3.18
N ASP A 102 -11.15 15.46 4.17
CA ASP A 102 -11.39 16.91 4.29
C ASP A 102 -10.11 17.73 4.24
N SER A 103 -8.98 17.13 4.65
CA SER A 103 -7.66 17.76 4.60
C SER A 103 -7.12 17.99 3.18
N GLY A 104 -7.70 17.31 2.17
CA GLY A 104 -7.22 17.27 0.78
C GLY A 104 -5.87 16.59 0.61
N LYS A 105 -5.34 15.91 1.64
CA LYS A 105 -4.02 15.28 1.63
C LYS A 105 -4.06 13.79 1.36
N GLU A 106 -5.22 13.17 1.44
CA GLU A 106 -5.38 11.73 1.30
C GLU A 106 -6.70 11.45 0.60
N LYS A 107 -6.72 10.41 -0.24
CA LYS A 107 -7.93 9.76 -0.74
C LYS A 107 -7.88 8.30 -0.38
N SER A 108 -9.03 7.70 -0.10
CA SER A 108 -9.13 6.28 0.20
C SER A 108 -10.10 5.58 -0.73
N TYR A 109 -9.81 4.33 -1.02
CA TYR A 109 -10.62 3.44 -1.84
C TYR A 109 -11.18 2.37 -0.91
N ARG A 110 -12.51 2.32 -0.80
CA ARG A 110 -13.18 1.40 0.11
C ARG A 110 -13.59 0.14 -0.64
N TYR A 111 -13.25 -0.99 -0.06
CA TYR A 111 -13.58 -2.31 -0.57
C TYR A 111 -14.28 -3.12 0.51
N GLU A 112 -15.03 -4.10 0.08
CA GLU A 112 -15.60 -5.14 0.93
C GLU A 112 -15.17 -6.48 0.33
N VAL A 113 -14.46 -7.28 1.11
CA VAL A 113 -13.95 -8.59 0.71
C VAL A 113 -14.61 -9.63 1.59
N ASP A 114 -15.43 -10.51 1.01
CA ASP A 114 -16.22 -11.52 1.71
C ASP A 114 -17.04 -10.94 2.89
N GLY A 115 -17.59 -9.74 2.72
CA GLY A 115 -18.35 -9.04 3.76
C GLY A 115 -17.50 -8.28 4.80
N THR A 116 -16.17 -8.34 4.69
CA THR A 116 -15.26 -7.61 5.59
C THR A 116 -14.75 -6.34 4.93
N PRO A 117 -14.85 -5.16 5.59
CA PRO A 117 -14.35 -3.92 5.03
C PRO A 117 -12.82 -3.92 4.94
N ALA A 118 -12.28 -3.42 3.83
CA ALA A 118 -10.86 -3.20 3.59
C ALA A 118 -10.67 -1.85 2.88
N GLU A 119 -9.59 -1.15 3.17
CA GLU A 119 -9.37 0.21 2.67
C GLU A 119 -7.95 0.38 2.14
N ALA A 120 -7.82 0.94 0.94
CA ALA A 120 -6.54 1.38 0.39
C ALA A 120 -6.44 2.89 0.53
N VAL A 121 -5.29 3.41 0.96
CA VAL A 121 -5.10 4.84 1.18
C VAL A 121 -4.03 5.36 0.23
N THR A 122 -4.33 6.46 -0.45
CA THR A 122 -3.38 7.19 -1.30
C THR A 122 -3.15 8.56 -0.72
N LYS A 123 -1.91 8.83 -0.31
CA LYS A 123 -1.44 10.15 0.10
C LYS A 123 -1.24 11.01 -1.13
N LEU A 124 -1.67 12.26 -1.06
CA LEU A 124 -1.64 13.23 -2.15
C LEU A 124 -0.53 14.26 -1.94
N ARG A 125 0.00 14.75 -3.05
CA ARG A 125 0.90 15.92 -3.10
C ARG A 125 0.11 17.20 -2.85
N GLY A 126 0.82 18.32 -2.67
CA GLY A 126 0.19 19.63 -2.57
C GLY A 126 -0.69 20.00 -3.78
N SER A 127 -0.40 19.42 -4.95
CA SER A 127 -1.14 19.52 -6.22
C SER A 127 -2.39 18.64 -6.30
N GLY A 128 -2.60 17.72 -5.36
CA GLY A 128 -3.69 16.72 -5.41
C GLY A 128 -3.35 15.43 -6.17
N GLU A 129 -2.13 15.32 -6.73
CA GLU A 129 -1.67 14.09 -7.39
C GLU A 129 -1.24 13.01 -6.39
N ASP A 130 -1.27 11.74 -6.80
CA ASP A 130 -0.81 10.61 -6.00
C ASP A 130 0.67 10.75 -5.60
N ALA A 131 0.97 10.66 -4.30
CA ALA A 131 2.32 10.69 -3.74
C ALA A 131 2.80 9.32 -3.27
N ALA A 132 1.99 8.64 -2.47
CA ALA A 132 2.30 7.33 -1.89
C ALA A 132 1.03 6.51 -1.71
N ARG A 133 1.13 5.19 -1.89
CA ARG A 133 -0.01 4.28 -1.89
C ARG A 133 0.18 3.17 -0.88
N GLU A 134 -0.88 2.94 -0.13
CA GLU A 134 -1.02 1.86 0.82
C GLU A 134 -2.16 0.96 0.31
N PRO A 135 -1.88 -0.30 -0.05
CA PRO A 135 -2.91 -1.21 -0.56
C PRO A 135 -3.91 -1.60 0.53
N ALA A 136 -5.13 -1.94 0.13
CA ALA A 136 -6.07 -2.59 1.03
C ALA A 136 -5.61 -4.04 1.25
N ILE A 137 -5.71 -4.52 2.50
CA ILE A 137 -5.30 -5.87 2.88
C ILE A 137 -6.46 -6.58 3.56
N ALA A 138 -7.06 -7.54 2.87
CA ALA A 138 -7.99 -8.49 3.47
C ALA A 138 -7.21 -9.73 3.92
N ARG A 139 -7.15 -9.94 5.24
CA ARG A 139 -6.37 -11.04 5.82
C ARG A 139 -7.20 -12.31 5.89
N SER A 140 -6.61 -13.43 5.51
CA SER A 140 -7.25 -14.75 5.66
C SER A 140 -6.26 -15.82 6.09
N LEU A 141 -6.78 -16.99 6.48
CA LEU A 141 -5.93 -18.13 6.83
C LEU A 141 -5.24 -18.75 5.61
N ALA A 142 -5.91 -18.76 4.45
CA ALA A 142 -5.41 -19.34 3.22
C ALA A 142 -4.39 -18.43 2.51
N GLY A 143 -4.47 -17.12 2.74
CA GLY A 143 -3.58 -16.11 2.18
C GLY A 143 -4.19 -14.73 2.24
N ASP A 144 -3.36 -13.70 2.31
CA ASP A 144 -3.83 -12.33 2.33
C ASP A 144 -4.17 -11.88 0.90
N LEU A 145 -5.27 -11.15 0.73
CA LEU A 145 -5.67 -10.51 -0.52
C LEU A 145 -5.31 -9.03 -0.45
N TYR A 146 -4.49 -8.57 -1.39
CA TYR A 146 -4.03 -7.20 -1.51
C TYR A 146 -4.71 -6.55 -2.71
N ILE A 147 -5.30 -5.37 -2.49
CA ILE A 147 -5.94 -4.58 -3.55
C ILE A 147 -5.23 -3.24 -3.62
N ALA A 148 -4.54 -2.99 -4.73
CA ALA A 148 -3.82 -1.75 -4.97
C ALA A 148 -4.43 -1.03 -6.18
N PRO A 149 -5.12 0.13 -5.98
CA PRO A 149 -5.67 0.90 -7.07
C PRO A 149 -4.55 1.42 -7.97
N THR A 150 -4.77 1.29 -9.27
CA THR A 150 -3.91 1.85 -10.32
C THR A 150 -4.20 3.35 -10.41
N PRO A 151 -3.19 4.20 -10.67
CA PRO A 151 -3.45 5.60 -10.94
C PRO A 151 -4.39 5.69 -12.12
N THR A 152 -5.54 6.31 -11.91
CA THR A 152 -6.29 6.89 -13.00
C THR A 152 -5.37 7.93 -13.63
N THR A 153 -4.74 7.56 -14.73
CA THR A 153 -4.31 8.55 -15.74
C THR A 153 -5.60 8.91 -16.46
N ALA A 154 -6.57 9.47 -15.74
CA ALA A 154 -7.76 9.97 -16.38
C ALA A 154 -7.25 11.01 -17.37
N GLU A 155 -7.57 10.83 -18.65
CA GLU A 155 -7.45 11.89 -19.64
C GLU A 155 -8.34 13.02 -19.12
N HIS A 156 -7.73 13.93 -18.37
CA HIS A 156 -8.40 15.14 -17.94
C HIS A 156 -8.40 16.05 -19.14
N ASP A 157 -9.58 16.61 -19.41
CA ASP A 157 -9.68 17.49 -20.54
C ASP A 157 -8.92 18.79 -20.25
N GLU A 158 -7.96 19.09 -21.13
CA GLU A 158 -7.19 20.32 -21.08
C GLU A 158 -7.75 21.34 -22.08
N MET A 159 -7.83 22.60 -21.64
CA MET A 159 -8.23 23.72 -22.49
C MET A 159 -7.27 24.89 -22.33
N ILE A 160 -7.00 25.57 -23.44
CA ILE A 160 -6.23 26.81 -23.45
C ILE A 160 -7.19 27.98 -23.67
N LEU A 161 -7.22 28.91 -22.72
CA LEU A 161 -7.99 30.14 -22.83
C LEU A 161 -7.08 31.31 -23.15
N ARG A 162 -7.50 32.13 -24.12
CA ARG A 162 -6.82 33.36 -24.51
C ARG A 162 -7.52 34.57 -23.93
N ARG A 163 -6.75 35.53 -23.42
CA ARG A 163 -7.27 36.70 -22.72
C ARG A 163 -8.26 37.49 -23.56
N GLY A 164 -9.40 37.83 -22.96
CA GLY A 164 -10.48 38.60 -23.58
C GLY A 164 -11.25 37.87 -24.68
N ARG A 165 -11.02 36.55 -24.86
CA ARG A 165 -11.83 35.72 -25.76
C ARG A 165 -12.74 34.80 -24.96
N THR A 166 -13.99 34.72 -25.39
CA THR A 166 -14.92 33.69 -24.94
C THR A 166 -14.74 32.45 -25.81
N VAL A 167 -14.59 31.30 -25.17
CA VAL A 167 -14.49 29.99 -25.83
C VAL A 167 -15.59 29.11 -25.28
N MET A 168 -16.33 28.44 -26.17
CA MET A 168 -17.18 27.33 -25.76
C MET A 168 -16.28 26.17 -25.37
N GLY A 169 -16.27 25.87 -24.07
CA GLY A 169 -15.50 24.78 -23.51
C GLY A 169 -16.34 23.53 -23.36
N ILE A 170 -15.95 22.70 -22.40
CA ILE A 170 -16.50 21.37 -22.19
C ILE A 170 -17.76 21.49 -21.33
N ASN A 171 -18.68 20.53 -21.47
CA ASN A 171 -20.00 20.54 -20.83
C ASN A 171 -20.90 21.72 -21.23
N ASP A 172 -20.73 22.26 -22.44
CA ASP A 172 -21.51 23.37 -23.01
C ASP A 172 -21.42 24.71 -22.24
N TYR A 173 -20.38 24.87 -21.41
CA TYR A 173 -20.08 26.14 -20.73
C TYR A 173 -19.23 27.06 -21.61
N ALA A 174 -19.52 28.36 -21.55
CA ALA A 174 -18.67 29.39 -22.13
C ALA A 174 -17.69 29.92 -21.09
N TYR A 175 -16.41 29.99 -21.45
CA TYR A 175 -15.32 30.40 -20.58
C TYR A 175 -14.70 31.70 -21.12
N ARG A 176 -14.48 32.69 -20.25
CA ARG A 176 -13.81 33.95 -20.60
C ARG A 176 -12.71 34.26 -19.60
N TYR A 177 -11.47 34.29 -20.08
CA TYR A 177 -10.31 34.67 -19.28
C TYR A 177 -10.13 36.20 -19.30
N GLU A 178 -10.27 36.85 -18.14
CA GLU A 178 -10.22 38.31 -18.00
C GLU A 178 -8.81 38.84 -17.76
N GLY A 179 -8.10 38.21 -16.81
CA GLY A 179 -6.79 38.67 -16.40
C GLY A 179 -6.21 37.82 -15.28
N ILE A 180 -4.98 38.15 -14.92
CA ILE A 180 -4.18 37.37 -13.97
C ILE A 180 -3.51 38.31 -12.98
N SER A 181 -3.34 37.85 -11.74
CA SER A 181 -2.58 38.54 -10.70
C SER A 181 -1.41 37.69 -10.24
N PHE A 182 -0.33 38.36 -9.84
CA PHE A 182 0.89 37.74 -9.34
C PHE A 182 1.17 38.26 -7.94
N GLU A 183 1.26 37.35 -6.99
CA GLU A 183 1.58 37.64 -5.59
C GLU A 183 2.87 36.92 -5.18
N PRO A 184 3.98 37.65 -4.97
CA PRO A 184 5.21 37.06 -4.48
C PRO A 184 5.01 36.47 -3.08
N GLN A 185 5.31 35.18 -2.92
CA GLN A 185 5.19 34.47 -1.64
C GLN A 185 6.55 34.34 -0.91
N GLY A 186 7.61 34.89 -1.50
CA GLY A 186 8.98 34.77 -1.00
C GLY A 186 9.62 33.42 -1.33
N GLY A 187 10.95 33.34 -1.21
CA GLY A 187 11.70 32.10 -1.45
C GLY A 187 11.60 31.55 -2.88
N GLY A 188 11.50 32.43 -3.88
CA GLY A 188 11.37 32.03 -5.29
C GLY A 188 9.99 31.51 -5.69
N LYS A 189 8.98 31.70 -4.84
CA LYS A 189 7.60 31.27 -5.10
C LYS A 189 6.71 32.47 -5.46
N THR A 190 5.88 32.28 -6.46
CA THR A 190 4.87 33.26 -6.88
C THR A 190 3.52 32.58 -6.95
N LEU A 191 2.56 33.10 -6.20
CA LEU A 191 1.16 32.68 -6.35
C LEU A 191 0.58 33.42 -7.54
N VAL A 192 0.00 32.67 -8.46
CA VAL A 192 -0.61 33.21 -9.67
C VAL A 192 -2.09 32.89 -9.65
N THR A 193 -2.94 33.90 -9.80
CA THR A 193 -4.39 33.75 -9.74
C THR A 193 -5.00 34.23 -11.06
N ALA A 194 -5.72 33.36 -11.75
CA ALA A 194 -6.39 33.71 -13.00
C ALA A 194 -7.87 34.01 -12.74
N GLN A 195 -8.41 35.09 -13.31
CA GLN A 195 -9.81 35.44 -13.23
C GLN A 195 -10.54 34.94 -14.47
N ILE A 196 -11.52 34.06 -14.27
CA ILE A 196 -12.28 33.42 -15.34
C ILE A 196 -13.76 33.61 -15.04
N GLU A 197 -14.52 34.07 -16.04
CA GLU A 197 -15.97 34.02 -16.03
C GLU A 197 -16.43 32.76 -16.77
N LEU A 198 -17.32 32.00 -16.13
CA LEU A 198 -18.00 30.85 -16.69
C LEU A 198 -19.49 31.14 -16.80
N THR A 199 -20.14 30.67 -17.86
CA THR A 199 -21.60 30.79 -18.01
C THR A 199 -22.20 29.62 -18.80
N ASP A 200 -23.38 29.17 -18.40
CA ASP A 200 -24.24 28.25 -19.16
C ASP A 200 -25.32 29.02 -19.97
N GLY A 201 -25.24 30.35 -20.01
CA GLY A 201 -26.23 31.21 -20.64
C GLY A 201 -27.37 31.64 -19.70
N GLU A 202 -27.54 30.98 -18.55
CA GLU A 202 -28.52 31.37 -17.52
C GLU A 202 -27.84 32.01 -16.31
N ALA A 203 -26.77 31.38 -15.82
CA ALA A 203 -25.97 31.84 -14.69
C ALA A 203 -24.56 32.25 -15.15
N VAL A 204 -23.97 33.21 -14.44
CA VAL A 204 -22.57 33.60 -14.60
C VAL A 204 -21.86 33.36 -13.27
N ASP A 205 -20.79 32.58 -13.30
CA ASP A 205 -19.91 32.29 -12.17
C ASP A 205 -18.54 32.92 -12.44
N THR A 206 -17.95 33.55 -11.43
CA THR A 206 -16.63 34.16 -11.51
C THR A 206 -15.70 33.44 -10.57
N VAL A 207 -14.65 32.84 -11.13
CA VAL A 207 -13.79 31.90 -10.41
C VAL A 207 -12.34 32.32 -10.53
N GLU A 208 -11.58 32.02 -9.48
CA GLU A 208 -10.19 32.45 -9.32
C GLU A 208 -9.25 31.27 -9.05
N PRO A 209 -9.02 30.35 -10.01
CA PRO A 209 -8.09 29.26 -9.81
C PRO A 209 -6.65 29.78 -9.67
N THR A 210 -5.89 29.11 -8.80
CA THR A 210 -4.54 29.51 -8.44
C THR A 210 -3.51 28.46 -8.79
N ILE A 211 -2.29 28.90 -9.14
CA ILE A 211 -1.11 28.05 -9.25
C ILE A 211 0.05 28.70 -8.49
N LEU A 212 0.65 27.94 -7.59
CA LEU A 212 1.88 28.33 -6.90
C LEU A 212 3.06 27.93 -7.78
N ALA A 213 3.60 28.89 -8.52
CA ALA A 213 4.75 28.72 -9.39
C ALA A 213 6.06 28.71 -8.57
N THR A 214 6.94 27.77 -8.92
CA THR A 214 8.29 27.64 -8.36
C THR A 214 9.29 27.38 -9.50
N ASP A 215 10.58 27.56 -9.23
CA ASP A 215 11.66 27.38 -10.22
C ASP A 215 11.71 25.97 -10.85
N THR A 216 11.11 24.96 -10.19
CA THR A 216 11.09 23.56 -10.63
C THR A 216 9.72 23.09 -11.12
N GLY A 217 8.73 23.97 -11.17
CA GLY A 217 7.36 23.65 -11.59
C GLY A 217 6.28 24.35 -10.77
N GLY A 218 5.03 24.28 -11.21
CA GLY A 218 3.88 24.86 -10.53
C GLY A 218 3.05 23.82 -9.80
N THR A 219 2.45 24.20 -8.66
CA THR A 219 1.46 23.36 -7.95
C THR A 219 0.12 24.09 -7.89
N SER A 220 -0.94 23.46 -8.37
CA SER A 220 -2.30 24.01 -8.36
C SER A 220 -3.27 23.02 -7.74
N ARG A 221 -4.33 23.54 -7.13
CA ARG A 221 -5.43 22.74 -6.56
C ARG A 221 -6.71 22.98 -7.36
N PRO A 222 -7.51 21.93 -7.62
CA PRO A 222 -8.84 22.09 -8.19
C PRO A 222 -9.75 22.92 -7.28
N ILE A 223 -10.59 23.75 -7.90
CA ILE A 223 -11.68 24.50 -7.25
C ILE A 223 -13.02 24.09 -7.86
N ASP A 224 -14.06 24.08 -7.04
CA ASP A 224 -15.45 23.85 -7.49
C ASP A 224 -15.96 25.06 -8.27
N VAL A 225 -16.70 24.81 -9.34
CA VAL A 225 -17.32 25.85 -10.17
C VAL A 225 -18.77 25.49 -10.51
N MET A 226 -19.57 26.50 -10.83
CA MET A 226 -21.00 26.34 -11.17
C MET A 226 -21.78 25.55 -10.10
N ASP A 227 -21.64 25.95 -8.83
CA ASP A 227 -22.24 25.27 -7.66
C ASP A 227 -21.82 23.80 -7.50
N GLY A 228 -20.57 23.47 -7.86
CA GLY A 228 -19.98 22.14 -7.66
C GLY A 228 -20.34 21.11 -8.73
N LYS A 229 -20.90 21.55 -9.87
CA LYS A 229 -21.17 20.67 -11.02
C LYS A 229 -19.90 20.04 -11.60
N PHE A 230 -18.78 20.76 -11.55
CA PHE A 230 -17.47 20.27 -11.95
C PHE A 230 -16.38 21.10 -11.26
N ARG A 231 -15.12 20.73 -11.49
CA ARG A 231 -13.95 21.42 -10.92
C ARG A 231 -12.99 21.85 -12.02
N ILE A 232 -12.26 22.93 -11.77
CA ILE A 232 -11.18 23.36 -12.66
C ILE A 232 -9.90 23.60 -11.88
N ARG A 233 -8.75 23.40 -12.54
CA ARG A 233 -7.43 23.72 -12.01
C ARG A 233 -6.60 24.44 -13.06
N LEU A 234 -5.78 25.39 -12.60
CA LEU A 234 -4.84 26.12 -13.43
C LEU A 234 -3.54 25.32 -13.56
N THR A 235 -3.23 24.81 -14.74
CA THR A 235 -2.03 23.98 -14.96
C THR A 235 -0.87 24.77 -15.55
N GLY A 236 -1.15 25.91 -16.18
CA GLY A 236 -0.09 26.74 -16.75
C GLY A 236 -0.55 28.13 -17.16
N VAL A 237 0.43 29.02 -17.27
CA VAL A 237 0.28 30.40 -17.71
C VAL A 237 1.40 30.69 -18.69
N SER A 238 1.09 31.29 -19.83
CA SER A 238 2.09 31.70 -20.80
C SER A 238 2.94 32.85 -20.27
N ALA A 239 4.21 32.91 -20.68
CA ALA A 239 5.13 33.96 -20.22
C ALA A 239 4.70 35.39 -20.64
N ASP A 240 3.88 35.52 -21.68
CA ASP A 240 3.31 36.78 -22.14
C ASP A 240 1.93 37.09 -21.51
N GLU A 241 1.47 36.28 -20.56
CA GLU A 241 0.21 36.40 -19.80
C GLU A 241 -1.06 36.32 -20.65
N ARG A 242 -0.93 35.99 -21.94
CA ARG A 242 -2.03 35.98 -22.89
C ARG A 242 -2.86 34.71 -22.87
N ASP A 243 -2.22 33.59 -22.56
CA ASP A 243 -2.83 32.28 -22.62
C ASP A 243 -2.69 31.59 -21.26
N ILE A 244 -3.77 30.99 -20.77
CA ILE A 244 -3.78 30.12 -19.60
C ILE A 244 -4.18 28.71 -20.02
N ARG A 245 -3.63 27.71 -19.34
CA ARG A 245 -4.04 26.31 -19.49
C ARG A 245 -4.83 25.87 -18.27
N LEU A 246 -6.02 25.36 -18.54
CA LEU A 246 -6.92 24.81 -17.55
C LEU A 246 -7.06 23.32 -17.77
N GLU A 247 -7.24 22.62 -16.68
CA GLU A 247 -7.65 21.23 -16.64
C GLU A 247 -9.04 21.17 -16.01
N ILE A 248 -9.94 20.42 -16.65
CA ILE A 248 -11.32 20.25 -16.23
C ILE A 248 -11.45 18.87 -15.58
N LEU A 249 -11.97 18.85 -14.36
CA LEU A 249 -12.17 17.66 -13.56
C LEU A 249 -13.66 17.46 -13.28
N PRO A 250 -14.15 16.21 -13.19
CA PRO A 250 -15.52 15.94 -12.80
C PRO A 250 -15.80 16.48 -11.39
N SER A 251 -17.09 16.56 -11.03
CA SER A 251 -17.47 16.87 -9.64
C SER A 251 -16.86 15.87 -8.67
N LEU A 252 -16.68 16.26 -7.41
CA LEU A 252 -16.15 15.36 -6.38
C LEU A 252 -17.04 14.12 -6.23
N ALA A 253 -18.37 14.30 -6.26
CA ALA A 253 -19.33 13.21 -6.14
C ALA A 253 -19.28 12.22 -7.32
N GLU A 254 -19.13 12.75 -8.54
CA GLU A 254 -18.97 11.92 -9.74
C GLU A 254 -17.64 11.17 -9.70
N GLU A 255 -16.54 11.84 -9.35
CA GLU A 255 -15.23 11.21 -9.20
C GLU A 255 -15.31 10.07 -8.17
N MET A 256 -16.01 10.27 -7.04
CA MET A 256 -16.19 9.26 -6.01
C MET A 256 -16.89 7.98 -6.48
N ALA A 257 -17.70 8.09 -7.54
CA ALA A 257 -18.46 7.01 -8.15
C ALA A 257 -17.83 6.46 -9.44
N MET A 258 -16.63 6.91 -9.82
CA MET A 258 -15.97 6.38 -11.02
C MET A 258 -15.45 4.95 -10.78
N PRO A 259 -15.50 4.07 -11.80
CA PRO A 259 -14.80 2.79 -11.75
C PRO A 259 -13.29 2.97 -11.52
N VAL A 260 -12.68 1.99 -10.86
CA VAL A 260 -11.23 1.99 -10.60
C VAL A 260 -10.61 0.70 -11.11
N THR A 261 -9.54 0.81 -11.89
CA THR A 261 -8.68 -0.34 -12.17
C THR A 261 -7.81 -0.60 -10.94
N ALA A 262 -7.85 -1.81 -10.39
CA ALA A 262 -7.00 -2.21 -9.28
C ALA A 262 -6.21 -3.47 -9.61
N SER A 263 -4.95 -3.50 -9.17
CA SER A 263 -4.19 -4.75 -9.13
C SER A 263 -4.57 -5.52 -7.87
N ILE A 264 -5.12 -6.71 -8.04
CA ILE A 264 -5.51 -7.62 -6.97
C ILE A 264 -4.48 -8.75 -6.93
N SER A 265 -3.88 -8.98 -5.76
CA SER A 265 -2.87 -10.01 -5.58
C SER A 265 -3.09 -10.85 -4.32
N THR A 266 -2.81 -12.14 -4.42
CA THR A 266 -2.83 -13.05 -3.27
C THR A 266 -1.41 -13.26 -2.76
N LYS A 267 -1.22 -13.28 -1.45
CA LYS A 267 0.05 -13.63 -0.80
C LYS A 267 -0.16 -14.73 0.22
N PRO A 268 0.02 -16.00 -0.17
CA PRO A 268 -0.11 -17.11 0.76
C PRO A 268 1.05 -17.15 1.76
N GLY A 269 0.84 -17.76 2.92
CA GLY A 269 1.90 -18.02 3.90
C GLY A 269 2.28 -16.84 4.82
N ILE A 270 1.66 -15.66 4.70
CA ILE A 270 1.94 -14.53 5.61
C ILE A 270 1.53 -14.84 7.06
N SER A 271 0.40 -15.51 7.27
CA SER A 271 -0.02 -15.99 8.60
C SER A 271 0.98 -16.97 9.21
N LEU A 272 1.53 -17.87 8.38
CA LEU A 272 2.57 -18.82 8.76
C LEU A 272 3.87 -18.11 9.14
N LEU A 273 4.23 -17.05 8.41
CA LEU A 273 5.39 -16.21 8.73
C LEU A 273 5.24 -15.54 10.10
N TRP A 274 4.07 -14.98 10.41
CA TRP A 274 3.83 -14.37 11.72
C TRP A 274 3.91 -15.38 12.86
N LEU A 275 3.33 -16.57 12.68
CA LEU A 275 3.46 -17.66 13.63
C LEU A 275 4.95 -18.04 13.82
N ALA A 276 5.73 -18.06 12.74
CA ALA A 276 7.14 -18.38 12.77
C ALA A 276 7.95 -17.34 13.55
N CYS A 277 7.67 -16.06 13.33
CA CYS A 277 8.25 -14.97 14.12
C CYS A 277 7.97 -15.16 15.61
N VAL A 278 6.72 -15.47 15.99
CA VAL A 278 6.35 -15.74 17.39
C VAL A 278 7.15 -16.92 17.96
N LEU A 279 7.26 -18.03 17.23
CA LEU A 279 8.03 -19.20 17.68
C LEU A 279 9.51 -18.89 17.86
N VAL A 280 10.12 -18.15 16.92
CA VAL A 280 11.52 -17.75 17.01
C VAL A 280 11.75 -16.84 18.22
N THR A 281 10.91 -15.82 18.41
CA THR A 281 11.03 -14.89 19.54
C THR A 281 10.84 -15.59 20.88
N ILE A 282 9.76 -16.35 21.05
CA ILE A 282 9.50 -17.07 22.30
C ILE A 282 10.58 -18.13 22.54
N GLY A 283 10.93 -18.91 21.51
CA GLY A 283 11.97 -19.93 21.58
C GLY A 283 13.32 -19.36 21.99
N GLY A 284 13.72 -18.25 21.38
CA GLY A 284 14.95 -17.53 21.72
C GLY A 284 14.96 -17.02 23.17
N LEU A 285 13.85 -16.42 23.63
CA LEU A 285 13.73 -15.96 25.02
C LEU A 285 13.80 -17.11 26.03
N VAL A 286 13.13 -18.24 25.73
CA VAL A 286 13.17 -19.44 26.57
C VAL A 286 14.58 -20.05 26.58
N ALA A 287 15.25 -20.12 25.44
CA ALA A 287 16.62 -20.62 25.34
C ALA A 287 17.58 -19.77 26.16
N ALA A 288 17.47 -18.44 26.06
CA ALA A 288 18.28 -17.51 26.85
C ALA A 288 18.06 -17.69 28.36
N ARG A 289 16.81 -17.89 28.81
CA ARG A 289 16.51 -18.19 30.22
C ARG A 289 17.06 -19.54 30.68
N GLN A 290 17.04 -20.56 29.81
CA GLN A 290 17.60 -21.88 30.10
C GLN A 290 19.13 -21.84 30.20
N THR A 291 19.81 -20.96 29.45
CA THR A 291 21.27 -20.75 29.57
C THR A 291 21.68 -19.92 30.80
N VAL A 292 20.78 -19.07 31.33
CA VAL A 292 21.04 -18.16 32.47
C VAL A 292 20.52 -18.74 33.80
N SER A 293 20.46 -20.07 33.97
CA SER A 293 20.37 -20.67 35.30
C SER A 293 21.77 -21.03 35.81
N PRO A 294 22.51 -20.10 36.44
CA PRO A 294 23.68 -20.45 37.21
C PRO A 294 23.24 -21.24 38.45
N ALA A 295 24.09 -22.17 38.86
CA ALA A 295 23.96 -23.01 40.04
C ALA A 295 23.27 -22.33 41.23
N LYS A 296 22.14 -22.89 41.68
CA LYS A 296 21.75 -22.77 43.08
C LYS A 296 22.69 -23.66 43.90
N GLY A 297 23.49 -23.02 44.76
CA GLY A 297 24.10 -23.65 45.94
C GLY A 297 25.48 -24.27 45.72
N GLY A 298 26.50 -23.43 45.63
CA GLY A 298 27.83 -23.78 46.17
C GLY A 298 28.00 -22.97 47.43
N ASP A 299 28.00 -23.64 48.58
CA ASP A 299 28.14 -23.03 49.90
C ASP A 299 29.33 -22.08 49.94
N ALA A 300 29.09 -20.85 50.42
CA ALA A 300 30.14 -19.98 50.86
C ALA A 300 30.76 -20.62 52.11
N GLU A 301 31.93 -21.24 51.98
CA GLU A 301 32.78 -21.50 53.13
C GLU A 301 33.10 -20.17 53.80
N ASP A 302 32.61 -20.04 55.02
CA ASP A 302 32.92 -18.97 55.96
C ASP A 302 34.42 -18.98 56.26
N PRO A 303 35.18 -17.95 55.87
CA PRO A 303 36.59 -17.86 56.19
C PRO A 303 36.68 -17.14 57.53
N LEU A 304 36.69 -17.85 58.65
CA LEU A 304 37.37 -17.51 59.92
C LEU A 304 36.93 -18.46 61.05
N GLY A 305 37.88 -19.25 61.56
CA GLY A 305 37.59 -20.43 62.38
C GLY A 305 37.26 -20.22 63.87
N LYS A 306 37.02 -21.34 64.56
CA LYS A 306 37.76 -21.75 65.78
C LYS A 306 37.25 -23.09 66.36
N LYS A 307 38.23 -23.98 66.61
CA LYS A 307 38.44 -24.93 67.73
C LYS A 307 37.33 -25.91 68.15
N SER A 308 37.63 -27.21 68.07
CA SER A 308 38.17 -27.97 69.21
C SER A 308 39.23 -28.95 68.73
#